data_AF-A0A699WYB4-F1
#
_entry.id   AF-A0A699WYB4-F1
#
_cell.length_a   1.000
_cell.length_b   1.000
_cell.length_c   1.000
_cell.angle_alpha   90.00
_cell.angle_beta   90.00
_cell.angle_gamma   90.00
#
_symmetry.space_group_name_H-M   'P 1'
#
loop_
_entity.id
_entity.type
_entity.pdbx_description
1 polymer ?
#
loop_
_entity_poly.entity_id
_entity_poly.type
_entity_poly.pdbx_seq_one_letter_code
_entity_poly.pdbx_strand_id
1 'polypeptide(L)'
;MEAAGVLNDLPYTLEWKQFTAGSPVAEALNVGALDVGLLGDAPVLFLGALGAPIKVIGLSRQKLDGVAIVVGKDSAITSVADLKGKRVAI
;
A
#
# COMPACT_ATOMS: atom_id res chain seq x y z
N MET A 1 3.33 5.91 18.76
CA MET A 1 3.69 7.34 18.82
C MET A 1 2.86 8.05 19.87
N GLU A 2 1.52 8.03 19.76
CA GLU A 2 0.63 8.64 20.74
C GLU A 2 0.79 8.09 22.16
N ALA A 3 0.72 6.75 22.34
CA ALA A 3 0.95 6.12 23.64
C ALA A 3 2.34 6.37 24.24
N ALA A 4 3.32 6.71 23.40
CA ALA A 4 4.68 7.06 23.84
C ALA A 4 4.86 8.57 24.12
N GLY A 5 3.78 9.36 24.02
CA GLY A 5 3.79 10.82 24.24
C GLY A 5 4.47 11.64 23.14
N VAL A 6 4.91 11.00 22.04
CA VAL A 6 5.73 11.64 21.00
C VAL A 6 4.96 12.71 20.22
N LEU A 7 3.62 12.70 20.27
CA LEU A 7 2.76 13.58 19.47
C LEU A 7 2.21 14.78 20.26
N ASN A 8 2.60 14.97 21.53
CA ASN A 8 1.94 15.93 22.43
C ASN A 8 2.28 17.40 22.14
N ASP A 9 3.49 17.71 21.64
CA ASP A 9 4.00 19.07 21.44
C ASP A 9 4.36 19.35 19.96
N LEU A 10 3.47 18.99 19.05
CA LEU A 10 3.67 19.24 17.62
C LEU A 10 3.31 20.69 17.25
N PRO A 11 4.06 21.36 16.36
CA PRO A 11 3.74 22.71 15.88
C PRO A 11 2.59 22.74 14.85
N TYR A 12 1.84 21.65 14.73
CA TYR A 12 0.76 21.46 13.77
C TYR A 12 -0.30 20.52 14.35
N THR A 13 -1.54 20.64 13.84
CA THR A 13 -2.63 19.73 14.18
C THR A 13 -2.49 18.42 13.41
N LEU A 14 -2.70 17.30 14.10
CA LEU A 14 -2.69 15.98 13.50
C LEU A 14 -4.11 15.42 13.48
N GLU A 15 -4.60 15.05 12.29
CA GLU A 15 -5.88 14.37 12.11
C GLU A 15 -5.66 13.00 11.45
N TRP A 16 -6.14 11.94 12.11
CA TRP A 16 -6.07 10.60 11.57
C TRP A 16 -7.34 10.25 10.81
N LYS A 17 -7.19 9.81 9.57
CA LYS A 17 -8.27 9.24 8.75
C LYS A 17 -7.97 7.78 8.49
N GLN A 18 -8.95 6.91 8.76
CA GLN A 18 -8.83 5.48 8.48
C GLN A 18 -9.55 5.13 7.18
N PHE A 19 -8.86 4.36 6.34
CA PHE A 19 -9.39 3.86 5.07
C PHE A 19 -9.31 2.34 5.05
N THR A 20 -10.26 1.69 4.37
CA THR A 20 -10.32 0.22 4.27
C THR A 20 -9.47 -0.34 3.13
N ALA A 21 -9.00 0.50 2.22
CA ALA A 21 -8.20 0.12 1.07
C ALA A 21 -7.30 1.28 0.61
N GLY A 22 -6.32 0.99 -0.26
CA GLY A 22 -5.42 2.00 -0.82
C GLY A 22 -6.06 2.93 -1.85
N SER A 23 -7.07 2.46 -2.61
CA SER A 23 -7.71 3.31 -3.64
C SER A 23 -8.40 4.56 -3.06
N PRO A 24 -9.16 4.48 -1.96
CA PRO A 24 -9.67 5.67 -1.28
C PRO A 24 -8.59 6.64 -0.77
N VAL A 25 -7.42 6.13 -0.35
CA VAL A 25 -6.28 6.99 0.06
C VAL A 25 -5.76 7.76 -1.15
N ALA A 26 -5.58 7.07 -2.28
CA ALA A 26 -5.14 7.67 -3.54
C ALA A 26 -6.08 8.78 -4.03
N GLU A 27 -7.39 8.54 -3.97
CA GLU A 27 -8.41 9.53 -4.34
C GLU A 27 -8.38 10.74 -3.40
N ALA A 28 -8.31 10.52 -2.09
CA ALA A 28 -8.25 11.58 -1.09
C ALA A 28 -7.02 12.48 -1.26
N LEU A 29 -5.85 11.90 -1.57
CA LEU A 29 -4.63 12.66 -1.91
C LEU A 29 -4.84 13.49 -3.18
N ASN A 30 -5.43 12.90 -4.22
CA ASN A 30 -5.60 13.56 -5.51
C ASN A 30 -6.55 14.77 -5.46
N VAL A 31 -7.57 14.73 -4.59
CA VAL A 31 -8.51 15.85 -4.39
C VAL A 31 -8.08 16.82 -3.27
N GLY A 32 -6.93 16.59 -2.63
CA GLY A 32 -6.43 17.42 -1.53
C GLY A 32 -7.18 17.24 -0.20
N ALA A 33 -7.94 16.16 -0.04
CA ALA A 33 -8.60 15.81 1.23
C ALA A 33 -7.65 15.12 2.22
N LEU A 34 -6.45 14.73 1.78
CA LEU A 34 -5.38 14.19 2.61
C LEU A 34 -4.06 14.85 2.21
N ASP A 35 -3.26 15.24 3.19
CA ASP A 35 -1.92 15.81 2.95
C ASP A 35 -0.84 14.73 2.79
N VAL A 36 -0.94 13.65 3.58
CA VAL A 36 0.01 12.54 3.61
C VAL A 36 -0.74 11.21 3.73
N GLY A 37 -0.45 10.26 2.84
CA GLY A 37 -1.05 8.93 2.85
C GLY A 37 0.00 7.83 2.74
N LEU A 38 -0.30 6.66 3.30
CA LEU A 38 0.49 5.45 3.13
C LEU A 38 -0.15 4.59 2.05
N LEU A 39 0.63 4.24 1.03
CA LEU A 39 0.22 3.37 -0.06
C LEU A 39 1.28 2.29 -0.27
N GLY A 40 0.83 1.15 -0.82
CA GLY A 40 1.75 0.14 -1.35
C GLY A 40 2.38 0.60 -2.67
N ASP A 41 3.40 -0.13 -3.12
CA ASP A 41 4.21 0.22 -4.28
C ASP A 41 3.38 0.37 -5.57
N ALA A 42 2.46 -0.57 -5.82
CA ALA A 42 1.66 -0.60 -7.05
C ALA A 42 0.73 0.64 -7.21
N PRO A 43 -0.11 1.01 -6.21
CA PRO A 43 -0.90 2.25 -6.30
C PRO A 43 -0.08 3.52 -6.58
N VAL A 44 1.09 3.67 -5.95
CA VAL A 44 1.96 4.84 -6.15
C VAL A 44 2.48 4.91 -7.59
N LEU A 45 2.89 3.77 -8.14
CA LEU A 45 3.33 3.68 -9.54
C LEU A 45 2.21 4.03 -10.52
N PHE A 46 0.98 3.56 -10.28
CA PHE A 46 -0.16 3.91 -11.12
C PHE A 46 -0.51 5.40 -11.05
N LEU A 47 -0.51 5.99 -9.86
CA LEU A 47 -0.73 7.43 -9.70
C LEU A 47 0.33 8.26 -10.44
N GLY A 48 1.61 7.87 -10.32
CA GLY A 48 2.70 8.52 -11.05
C GLY A 48 2.55 8.40 -12.57
N ALA A 49 2.17 7.21 -13.06
CA ALA A 49 1.93 6.98 -14.49
C ALA A 49 0.77 7.80 -15.06
N LEU A 50 -0.24 8.12 -14.23
CA LEU A 50 -1.37 8.99 -14.60
C LEU A 50 -1.04 10.48 -14.48
N GLY A 51 0.17 10.86 -14.05
CA GLY A 51 0.58 12.25 -13.87
C GLY A 51 -0.07 12.92 -12.65
N ALA A 52 -0.50 12.14 -11.65
CA ALA A 52 -1.06 12.69 -10.42
C ALA A 52 -0.02 13.59 -9.71
N PRO A 53 -0.43 14.71 -9.09
CA PRO A 53 0.48 15.67 -8.46
C PRO A 53 0.98 15.19 -7.08
N ILE A 54 1.49 13.96 -7.01
CA ILE A 54 1.98 13.34 -5.78
C ILE A 54 3.51 13.37 -5.68
N LYS A 55 4.03 13.33 -4.45
CA LYS A 55 5.47 13.17 -4.18
C LYS A 55 5.69 12.02 -3.20
N VAL A 56 6.61 11.12 -3.53
CA VAL A 56 7.07 10.08 -2.60
C VAL A 56 8.10 10.71 -1.66
N ILE A 57 7.77 10.83 -0.37
CA ILE A 57 8.61 11.48 0.65
C ILE A 57 9.29 10.49 1.60
N GLY A 58 8.98 9.20 1.48
CA GLY A 58 9.53 8.15 2.32
C GLY A 58 9.16 6.77 1.80
N LEU A 59 9.98 5.78 2.16
CA LEU A 59 9.77 4.38 1.83
C LEU A 59 9.96 3.55 3.10
N SER A 60 9.05 2.62 3.35
CA SER A 60 9.24 1.59 4.37
C SER A 60 9.43 0.25 3.68
N ARG A 61 10.50 -0.48 4.01
CA ARG A 61 10.73 -1.80 3.47
C ARG A 61 10.07 -2.84 4.38
N GLN A 62 9.01 -3.46 3.89
CA GLN A 62 8.49 -4.67 4.50
C GLN A 62 9.41 -5.85 4.12
N LYS A 63 9.47 -6.89 4.96
CA LYS A 63 10.24 -8.09 4.62
C LYS A 63 9.63 -8.79 3.40
N LEU A 64 10.48 -9.42 2.59
CA LEU A 64 10.09 -10.04 1.31
C LEU A 64 9.24 -11.31 1.47
N ASP A 65 9.14 -11.85 2.69
CA ASP A 65 8.35 -13.03 3.04
C ASP A 65 6.85 -12.74 3.19
N GLY A 66 6.42 -11.48 3.12
CA GLY A 66 5.01 -11.09 3.26
C GLY A 66 4.12 -11.36 2.04
N VAL A 67 4.69 -11.73 0.88
CA VAL A 67 3.94 -12.00 -0.35
C VAL A 67 4.39 -13.33 -0.95
N ALA A 68 3.44 -14.25 -1.14
CA ALA A 68 3.71 -15.58 -1.67
C ALA A 68 2.58 -16.06 -2.59
N ILE A 69 2.92 -16.93 -3.54
CA ILE A 69 1.94 -17.73 -4.26
C ILE A 69 1.56 -18.89 -3.34
N VAL A 70 0.29 -18.95 -2.94
CA VAL A 70 -0.23 -20.05 -2.11
C VAL A 70 -1.02 -21.00 -3.00
N VAL A 71 -0.72 -22.29 -2.87
CA VAL A 71 -1.44 -23.37 -3.54
C VAL A 71 -2.05 -24.31 -2.51
N GLY A 72 -3.05 -25.09 -2.92
CA GLY A 72 -3.60 -26.13 -2.05
C GLY A 72 -2.53 -27.14 -1.63
N LYS A 73 -2.69 -27.72 -0.44
CA LYS A 73 -1.72 -28.66 0.15
C LYS A 73 -1.30 -29.80 -0.78
N ASP A 74 -2.24 -30.32 -1.58
CA ASP A 74 -2.02 -31.44 -2.50
C ASP A 74 -1.90 -30.97 -3.97
N SER A 75 -1.58 -29.70 -4.19
CA SER A 75 -1.42 -29.14 -5.54
C SER A 75 -0.17 -29.67 -6.23
N ALA A 76 -0.31 -30.03 -7.51
CA ALA A 76 0.83 -30.38 -8.36
C ALA A 76 1.65 -29.15 -8.83
N ILE A 77 1.21 -27.92 -8.50
CA ILE A 77 1.93 -26.68 -8.84
C ILE A 77 3.12 -26.55 -7.91
N THR A 78 4.32 -26.63 -8.47
CA THR A 78 5.58 -26.54 -7.72
C THR A 78 6.51 -25.46 -8.26
N SER A 79 6.17 -24.87 -9.42
CA SER A 79 6.91 -23.81 -10.07
C SER A 79 5.98 -22.76 -10.66
N VAL A 80 6.52 -21.58 -10.97
CA VAL A 80 5.78 -20.51 -11.67
C VAL A 80 5.32 -20.96 -13.06
N ALA A 81 6.07 -21.83 -13.73
CA ALA A 81 5.71 -22.35 -15.05
C ALA A 81 4.39 -23.13 -15.04
N ASP A 82 4.07 -23.81 -13.93
CA ASP A 82 2.86 -24.60 -13.76
C ASP A 82 1.58 -23.73 -13.69
N LEU A 83 1.73 -22.42 -13.48
CA LEU A 83 0.62 -21.45 -13.49
C LEU A 83 0.15 -21.11 -14.91
N LYS A 84 0.90 -21.48 -15.95
CA LYS A 84 0.54 -21.15 -17.33
C LYS A 84 -0.84 -21.72 -17.69
N GLY A 85 -1.74 -20.84 -18.10
CA GLY A 85 -3.12 -21.19 -18.46
C GLY A 85 -4.04 -21.46 -17.26
N LYS A 86 -3.58 -21.26 -16.02
CA LYS A 86 -4.43 -21.31 -14.82
C LYS A 86 -5.04 -19.93 -14.52
N ARG A 87 -6.15 -19.94 -13.78
CA ARG A 87 -6.71 -18.72 -13.18
C ARG A 87 -6.03 -18.49 -11.84
N VAL A 88 -5.54 -17.28 -11.62
CA VAL A 88 -4.86 -16.86 -10.40
C VAL A 88 -5.64 -15.68 -9.82
N ALA A 89 -5.93 -15.75 -8.51
CA ALA A 89 -6.54 -14.65 -7.77
C ALA A 89 -5.48 -13.86 -7.01
N ILE A 90 -5.78 -12.59 -6.72
CA ILE A 90 -5.01 -11.68 -5.88
C ILE A 90 -5.92 -11.10 -4.80
#